data_AF-A0A5M6A0J7-F1
#
_entry.id   AF-A0A5M6A0J7-F1
#
_cell.length_a   1.000
_cell.length_b   1.000
_cell.length_c   1.000
_cell.angle_alpha   90.00
_cell.angle_beta   90.00
_cell.angle_gamma   90.00
#
_symmetry.space_group_name_H-M   'P 1'
#
loop_
_entity.id
_entity.type
_entity.pdbx_description
1 polymer ?
#
loop_
_entity_poly.entity_id
_entity_poly.type
_entity_poly.pdbx_seq_one_letter_code
_entity_poly.pdbx_strand_id
1 'polypeptide(L)'
;MSNIEDTIYNLPNDEYHKGERFKDFLSSTQIKDYMVSPKFARYKALHPEMFEISIEASEKGSLYHDAMESLVNTGTLDKWRNNLLVFEPPINPKTGCPYGRDTQKYQIAL
;
A
#
# COMPACT_ATOMS: atom_id res chain seq x y z
N MET A 1 -7.82 35.08 -7.20
CA MET A 1 -7.01 33.88 -6.92
C MET A 1 -7.98 32.84 -6.40
N SER A 2 -8.13 31.71 -7.10
CA SER A 2 -8.99 30.61 -6.67
C SER A 2 -8.53 30.10 -5.31
N ASN A 3 -9.45 29.98 -4.35
CA ASN A 3 -9.22 29.28 -3.08
C ASN A 3 -8.99 27.81 -3.40
N ILE A 4 -7.74 27.45 -3.70
CA ILE A 4 -7.31 26.06 -3.72
C ILE A 4 -7.11 25.70 -2.24
N GLU A 5 -7.85 24.71 -1.76
CA GLU A 5 -7.60 24.17 -0.43
C GLU A 5 -6.19 23.56 -0.41
N ASP A 6 -5.37 23.97 0.56
CA ASP A 6 -3.95 23.58 0.67
C ASP A 6 -3.75 22.06 0.86
N THR A 7 -4.81 21.32 1.21
CA THR A 7 -4.74 19.88 1.49
C THR A 7 -6.00 19.19 0.99
N ILE A 8 -5.81 18.15 0.19
CA ILE A 8 -6.89 17.33 -0.37
C ILE A 8 -7.05 16.09 0.51
N TYR A 9 -8.23 15.94 1.12
CA TYR A 9 -8.57 14.76 1.92
C TYR A 9 -9.32 13.72 1.09
N ASN A 10 -9.29 12.45 1.54
CA ASN A 10 -10.04 11.32 0.95
C ASN A 10 -9.73 11.01 -0.52
N LEU A 11 -8.49 11.25 -0.97
CA LEU A 11 -8.08 10.88 -2.31
C LEU A 11 -7.92 9.35 -2.43
N PRO A 12 -8.56 8.69 -3.41
CA PRO A 12 -8.36 7.26 -3.64
C PRO A 12 -6.88 6.96 -3.93
N ASN A 13 -6.35 5.87 -3.37
CA ASN A 13 -4.92 5.53 -3.46
C ASN A 13 -4.42 5.38 -4.91
N ASP A 14 -5.23 4.77 -5.79
CA ASP A 14 -4.89 4.66 -7.20
C ASP A 14 -4.85 6.02 -7.91
N GLU A 15 -5.74 6.94 -7.53
CA GLU A 15 -5.77 8.29 -8.11
C GLU A 15 -4.61 9.15 -7.59
N TYR A 16 -4.19 8.95 -6.33
CA TYR A 16 -2.99 9.57 -5.76
C TYR A 16 -1.70 9.18 -6.48
N HIS A 17 -1.55 7.90 -6.83
CA HIS A 17 -0.33 7.39 -7.46
C HIS A 17 -0.34 7.43 -9.00
N LYS A 18 -1.51 7.35 -9.65
CA LYS A 18 -1.64 7.15 -11.10
C LYS A 18 -2.60 8.12 -11.78
N GLY A 19 -3.33 8.94 -11.03
CA GLY A 19 -4.32 9.86 -11.59
C GLY A 19 -3.66 10.98 -12.39
N GLU A 20 -4.01 11.13 -13.67
CA GLU A 20 -3.53 12.23 -14.51
C GLU A 20 -3.86 13.60 -13.93
N ARG A 21 -5.00 13.70 -13.23
CA ARG A 21 -5.50 14.94 -12.60
C ARG A 21 -4.58 15.49 -11.50
N PHE A 22 -3.72 14.65 -10.93
CA PHE A 22 -2.88 15.02 -9.79
C PHE A 22 -1.39 15.12 -10.11
N LYS A 23 -1.03 15.05 -11.41
CA LYS A 23 0.35 15.35 -11.87
C LYS A 23 0.80 16.78 -11.52
N ASP A 24 -0.15 17.67 -11.28
CA ASP A 24 0.11 19.06 -10.90
C ASP A 24 0.50 19.23 -9.42
N PHE A 25 0.34 18.20 -8.59
CA PHE A 25 0.65 18.25 -7.16
C PHE A 25 1.96 17.55 -6.83
N LEU A 26 2.70 18.10 -5.88
CA LEU A 26 3.92 17.49 -5.35
C LEU A 26 3.60 16.65 -4.11
N SER A 27 4.06 15.40 -4.12
CA SER A 27 4.06 14.55 -2.93
C SER A 27 5.02 15.09 -1.86
N SER A 28 4.77 14.75 -0.60
CA SER A 28 5.65 15.12 0.52
C SER A 28 7.08 14.61 0.35
N THR A 29 7.28 13.46 -0.30
CA THR A 29 8.60 12.94 -0.67
C THR A 29 9.29 13.85 -1.67
N GLN A 30 8.60 14.27 -2.73
CA GLN A 30 9.16 15.20 -3.72
C GLN A 30 9.51 16.54 -3.07
N ILE A 31 8.67 17.07 -2.17
CA ILE A 31 8.96 18.31 -1.44
C ILE A 31 10.26 18.17 -0.64
N LYS A 32 10.46 17.05 0.07
CA LYS A 32 11.72 16.79 0.80
C LYS A 32 12.93 16.78 -0.13
N ASP A 33 12.81 16.17 -1.30
CA ASP A 33 13.89 16.17 -2.30
C ASP A 33 14.21 17.60 -2.80
N TYR A 34 13.20 18.44 -3.02
CA TYR A 34 13.37 19.85 -3.39
C TYR A 34 13.99 20.68 -2.27
N MET A 35 13.69 20.37 -1.00
CA MET A 35 14.32 21.03 0.15
C MET A 35 15.81 20.71 0.28
N VAL A 36 16.28 19.56 -0.23
CA VAL A 36 17.72 19.27 -0.34
C VAL A 36 18.34 20.16 -1.42
N SER A 37 17.85 20.05 -2.65
CA SER A 37 18.04 21.08 -3.69
C SER A 37 17.18 20.78 -4.92
N PRO A 38 16.82 21.78 -5.74
CA PRO A 38 16.16 21.55 -7.03
C PRO A 38 16.97 20.66 -7.99
N LYS A 39 18.31 20.76 -7.93
CA LYS A 39 19.20 19.92 -8.76
C LYS A 39 19.13 18.46 -8.34
N PHE A 40 19.07 18.19 -7.04
CA PHE A 40 18.92 16.84 -6.49
C PHE A 40 17.57 16.24 -6.85
N ALA A 41 16.47 16.98 -6.64
CA ALA A 41 15.13 16.53 -7.01
C ALA A 41 15.04 16.15 -8.49
N ARG A 42 15.58 16.99 -9.38
CA ARG A 42 15.65 16.69 -10.81
C ARG A 42 16.52 15.47 -11.13
N TYR A 43 17.68 15.34 -10.48
CA TYR A 43 18.58 14.22 -10.70
C TYR A 43 17.96 12.88 -10.29
N LYS A 44 17.31 12.84 -9.11
CA LYS A 44 16.59 11.65 -8.62
C LYS A 44 15.41 11.27 -9.51
N ALA A 45 14.69 12.24 -10.06
CA ALA A 45 13.60 11.99 -10.99
C ALA A 45 14.06 11.38 -12.34
N LEU A 46 15.28 11.72 -12.78
CA LEU A 46 15.87 11.20 -14.02
C LEU A 46 16.57 9.84 -13.84
N HIS A 47 16.92 9.50 -12.60
CA HIS A 47 17.69 8.31 -12.26
C HIS A 47 17.10 7.57 -11.04
N PRO A 48 15.83 7.17 -11.07
CA PRO A 48 15.15 6.57 -9.92
C PRO A 48 15.84 5.28 -9.42
N GLU A 49 16.47 4.52 -10.31
CA GLU A 49 17.17 3.26 -10.04
C GLU A 49 18.31 3.40 -9.02
N MET A 50 18.89 4.59 -8.89
CA MET A 50 20.00 4.84 -7.94
C MET A 50 19.50 5.19 -6.53
N PHE A 51 18.19 5.37 -6.35
CA PHE A 51 17.57 5.79 -5.10
C PHE A 51 16.49 4.81 -4.62
N GLU A 52 16.55 3.56 -5.12
CA GLU A 52 15.67 2.51 -4.68
C GLU A 52 15.88 2.16 -3.21
N ILE A 53 14.78 1.95 -2.52
CA ILE A 53 14.77 1.45 -1.14
C ILE A 53 15.08 -0.04 -1.22
N SER A 54 15.83 -0.58 -0.25
CA SER A 54 16.04 -2.03 -0.21
C SER A 54 14.70 -2.77 -0.20
N ILE A 55 14.64 -3.90 -0.93
CA ILE A 55 13.44 -4.73 -1.03
C ILE A 55 12.92 -5.06 0.37
N GLU A 56 13.81 -5.48 1.27
CA GLU A 56 13.46 -5.81 2.66
C GLU A 56 12.81 -4.64 3.42
N ALA A 57 13.34 -3.42 3.29
CA ALA A 57 12.78 -2.25 3.96
C ALA A 57 11.43 -1.85 3.34
N SER A 58 11.29 -1.98 2.02
CA SER A 58 10.04 -1.74 1.30
C SER A 58 8.94 -2.73 1.70
N GLU A 59 9.27 -4.02 1.75
CA GLU A 59 8.35 -5.09 2.14
C GLU A 59 7.90 -4.94 3.59
N LYS A 60 8.84 -4.74 4.53
CA LYS A 60 8.52 -4.53 5.94
C LYS A 60 7.70 -3.28 6.16
N GLY A 61 8.05 -2.18 5.48
CA GLY A 61 7.28 -0.94 5.53
C GLY A 61 5.84 -1.17 5.09
N SER A 62 5.64 -1.76 3.91
CA SER A 62 4.32 -2.06 3.35
C SER A 62 3.50 -2.97 4.28
N LEU A 63 4.13 -4.02 4.82
CA LEU A 63 3.51 -4.94 5.78
C LEU A 63 2.93 -4.22 7.00
N TYR A 64 3.69 -3.30 7.60
CA TYR A 64 3.23 -2.53 8.76
C TYR A 64 2.18 -1.50 8.38
N HIS A 65 2.30 -0.88 7.21
CA HIS A 65 1.32 0.07 6.69
C HIS A 65 -0.06 -0.57 6.50
N ASP A 66 -0.11 -1.77 5.91
CA ASP A 66 -1.36 -2.52 5.73
C ASP A 66 -1.99 -2.93 7.07
N ALA A 67 -1.15 -3.25 8.07
CA ALA A 67 -1.62 -3.57 9.43
C ALA A 67 -2.29 -2.36 10.08
N MET A 68 -1.64 -1.20 9.99
CA MET A 68 -2.17 0.06 10.50
C MET A 68 -3.43 0.49 9.76
N GLU A 69 -3.47 0.32 8.44
CA GLU A 69 -4.67 0.59 7.63
C GLU A 69 -5.86 -0.26 8.12
N SER A 70 -5.65 -1.55 8.37
CA SER A 70 -6.69 -2.44 8.91
C SER A 70 -7.19 -1.94 10.27
N LEU A 71 -6.28 -1.61 11.19
CA LEU A 71 -6.64 -1.11 12.52
C LEU A 71 -7.44 0.20 12.46
N VAL A 72 -7.01 1.16 11.65
CA VAL A 72 -7.66 2.48 11.56
C VAL A 72 -9.03 2.38 10.90
N ASN A 73 -9.17 1.57 9.85
CA ASN A 73 -10.40 1.51 9.08
C ASN A 73 -11.44 0.51 9.64
N THR A 74 -11.01 -0.56 10.30
CA THR A 74 -11.92 -1.62 10.79
C THR A 74 -11.87 -1.84 12.28
N GLY A 75 -10.92 -1.23 13.00
CA GLY A 75 -10.70 -1.48 14.43
C GLY A 75 -10.07 -2.83 14.76
N THR A 76 -9.77 -3.66 13.75
CA THR A 76 -9.22 -5.01 13.93
C THR A 76 -8.12 -5.30 12.91
N LEU A 77 -7.31 -6.34 13.14
CA LEU A 77 -6.28 -6.80 12.20
C LEU A 77 -6.80 -7.85 11.21
N ASP A 78 -8.11 -8.09 11.16
CA ASP A 78 -8.65 -9.21 10.37
C ASP A 78 -8.48 -9.00 8.87
N LYS A 79 -8.66 -7.77 8.37
CA LYS A 79 -8.42 -7.43 6.95
C LYS A 79 -6.96 -7.68 6.59
N TRP A 80 -6.03 -7.22 7.43
CA TRP A 80 -4.59 -7.42 7.24
C TRP A 80 -4.21 -8.91 7.24
N ARG A 81 -4.65 -9.68 8.25
CA ARG A 81 -4.38 -11.13 8.33
C ARG A 81 -4.92 -11.88 7.12
N ASN A 82 -6.12 -11.53 6.65
CA ASN A 82 -6.72 -12.17 5.48
C ASN A 82 -5.93 -11.96 4.20
N ASN A 83 -5.30 -10.79 4.05
CA ASN A 83 -4.52 -10.46 2.87
C ASN A 83 -3.09 -11.04 2.90
N LEU A 84 -2.61 -11.46 4.07
CA LEU A 84 -1.28 -12.05 4.25
C LEU A 84 -1.23 -13.57 4.11
N LEU A 85 -2.38 -14.24 4.21
CA LEU A 85 -2.47 -15.70 4.17
C LEU A 85 -2.29 -16.20 2.74
N VAL A 86 -1.03 -16.36 2.32
CA VAL A 86 -0.67 -17.07 1.10
C VAL A 86 -0.36 -18.52 1.46
N PHE A 87 -1.38 -19.36 1.50
CA PHE A 87 -1.23 -20.82 1.60
C PHE A 87 -2.21 -21.51 0.66
N GLU A 88 -1.91 -22.76 0.28
CA GLU A 88 -2.87 -23.57 -0.48
C GLU A 88 -4.01 -23.98 0.45
N PRO A 89 -5.24 -23.46 0.24
CA PRO A 89 -6.33 -23.74 1.15
C PRO A 89 -6.72 -25.22 1.02
N PRO A 90 -7.09 -25.90 2.12
CA PRO A 90 -7.49 -27.28 2.06
C PRO A 90 -8.70 -27.43 1.13
N ILE A 91 -8.63 -28.39 0.21
CA ILE A 91 -9.67 -28.62 -0.79
C ILE A 91 -10.73 -29.58 -0.24
N ASN A 92 -12.00 -29.26 -0.48
CA ASN A 92 -13.10 -30.15 -0.18
C ASN A 92 -13.16 -31.27 -1.25
N PRO A 93 -12.92 -32.55 -0.89
CA PRO A 93 -12.91 -33.64 -1.85
C PRO A 93 -14.29 -33.93 -2.47
N LYS A 94 -15.38 -33.41 -1.90
CA LYS A 94 -16.73 -33.56 -2.45
C LYS A 94 -17.09 -32.54 -3.53
N THR A 95 -16.57 -31.32 -3.43
CA THR A 95 -16.91 -30.22 -4.34
C THR A 95 -15.76 -29.80 -5.24
N GLY A 96 -14.52 -30.20 -4.92
CA GLY A 96 -13.31 -29.72 -5.60
C GLY A 96 -12.95 -28.27 -5.28
N CYS A 97 -13.76 -27.58 -4.46
CA CYS A 97 -13.52 -26.19 -4.07
C CYS A 97 -12.78 -26.11 -2.72
N PRO A 98 -12.05 -25.02 -2.45
CA PRO A 98 -11.50 -24.76 -1.13
C PRO A 98 -12.57 -24.79 -0.02
N TYR A 99 -12.20 -25.26 1.17
CA TYR A 99 -13.05 -25.09 2.34
C TYR A 99 -13.23 -23.60 2.67
N GLY A 100 -14.42 -23.23 3.16
CA GLY A 100 -14.66 -21.87 3.65
C GLY A 100 -13.83 -21.55 4.90
N ARG A 101 -13.51 -20.27 5.09
CA ARG A 101 -12.63 -19.78 6.18
C ARG A 101 -13.08 -20.19 7.58
N ASP A 102 -14.40 -20.20 7.79
CA ASP A 102 -14.99 -20.50 9.10
C ASP A 102 -15.06 -22.01 9.39
N THR A 103 -14.62 -22.85 8.46
CA THR A 103 -14.61 -24.30 8.67
C THR A 103 -13.43 -24.71 9.53
N GLN A 104 -13.64 -25.73 10.37
CA GLN A 104 -12.58 -26.29 11.21
C GLN A 104 -11.36 -26.74 10.39
N LYS A 105 -11.58 -27.30 9.20
CA LYS A 105 -10.48 -27.74 8.32
C LYS A 105 -9.63 -26.59 7.79
N TYR A 106 -10.26 -25.47 7.46
CA TYR A 106 -9.54 -24.27 7.04
C TYR A 106 -8.76 -23.67 8.22
N GLN A 107 -9.37 -23.60 9.41
CA GLN A 107 -8.73 -23.09 10.64
C GLN A 107 -7.54 -23.94 11.11
N ILE A 108 -7.54 -25.25 10.85
CA ILE A 108 -6.40 -26.14 11.15
C ILE A 108 -5.23 -25.92 10.18
N ALA A 109 -5.53 -25.54 8.94
CA ALA A 109 -4.52 -25.30 7.90
C ALA A 109 -3.94 -23.86 7.94
N LEU A 110 -4.54 -23.02 8.77
CA LEU A 110 -4.18 -21.63 9.06
C LEU A 110 -3.04 -21.57 10.09
#